data_AF-A0A0Q7DNU6-F1
#
_entry.id   AF-A0A0Q7DNU6-F1
#
_cell.length_a   1.000
_cell.length_b   1.000
_cell.length_c   1.000
_cell.angle_alpha   90.00
_cell.angle_beta   90.00
_cell.angle_gamma   90.00
#
_symmetry.space_group_name_H-M   'P 1'
#
loop_
_entity.id
_entity.type
_entity.pdbx_description
1 polymer ?
#
loop_
_entity_poly.entity_id
_entity_poly.type
_entity_poly.pdbx_seq_one_letter_code
_entity_poly.pdbx_strand_id
1 'polypeptide(L)'
;MKKLLALGMALLMSTSAIGTAAAQATNNNPLSDVRVRQALAYAIDMQTIIDTIFDGNAIKAVGMLPNGPFKNPELNPYDYNPDKARELLKEAGWDSNRTLEMVYYYDDQITANLMQALQAYFADVGINMNARLLTGDVAKTLGAIPPNPTDKSLVSWDLGYGARAAIVMQEYYNDYATGKASSDQFPGTPEMDAAIAATNASTDPEKQKEAFFAIEKLMNDNVYTVPLYYQRLFTVESDRLNRNGAPYGNEQFNYNWDIQNWTVTPDASGKQVFYTNGAPVDYFEHPWANLGLWVGNRFVFDRLLFANPTMTGVAGGDLAESYTISDDGKTVTLTLRDNIKWHDGEPITVDDVTWSFEAALFVPNLHGVVGKTLNALEGAADYVAKKAEHISGISTEGNTITLKFATLDPNVLISLSQFAPLPKKYFEGTDPTVLQQNAFWQKPVGSGPFKVDTVAFGDYASLLPFDDYFLGKPKIEQVVAFASADGDVNMVKNAAANRIDFAITKVTSDVKALEAMPHMKLTPMDIPYTRMMWINTYDK
;
A
#
# COMPACT_ATOMS: atom_id res chain seq x y z
N MET A 1 -34.68 -32.65 13.58
CA MET A 1 -34.09 -32.31 14.90
C MET A 1 -32.59 -32.56 14.84
N LYS A 2 -31.82 -31.53 14.44
CA LYS A 2 -30.87 -30.79 15.29
C LYS A 2 -29.76 -31.66 15.91
N LYS A 3 -28.56 -31.64 15.30
CA LYS A 3 -27.29 -31.42 16.01
C LYS A 3 -26.36 -30.61 15.12
N LEU A 4 -26.38 -29.30 15.37
CA LEU A 4 -25.33 -28.36 15.02
C LEU A 4 -24.05 -28.79 15.74
N LEU A 5 -22.95 -28.85 15.01
CA LEU A 5 -21.61 -28.60 15.53
C LEU A 5 -21.07 -27.40 14.74
N ALA A 6 -21.69 -26.24 14.98
CA ALA A 6 -21.03 -24.97 14.77
C ALA A 6 -20.03 -24.85 15.92
N LEU A 7 -18.74 -24.98 15.62
CA LEU A 7 -17.69 -24.56 16.53
C LEU A 7 -17.82 -23.04 16.67
N GLY A 8 -18.53 -22.61 17.71
CA GLY A 8 -18.56 -21.22 18.11
C GLY A 8 -17.17 -20.82 18.57
N MET A 9 -16.52 -19.95 17.79
CA MET A 9 -15.49 -19.06 18.31
C MET A 9 -16.14 -18.23 19.41
N ALA A 10 -16.04 -18.70 20.66
CA ALA A 10 -16.26 -17.87 21.81
C ALA A 10 -15.07 -16.90 21.89
N LEU A 11 -15.19 -15.77 21.19
CA LEU A 11 -14.42 -14.59 21.53
C LEU A 11 -14.84 -14.23 22.95
N LEU A 12 -14.08 -14.71 23.93
CA LEU A 12 -14.07 -14.11 25.26
C LEU A 12 -13.40 -12.74 25.10
N MET A 13 -14.15 -11.77 24.57
CA MET A 13 -13.92 -10.39 24.94
C MET A 13 -14.24 -10.34 26.43
N SER A 14 -13.21 -10.51 27.26
CA SER A 14 -13.31 -10.04 28.63
C SER A 14 -13.58 -8.55 28.51
N THR A 15 -14.84 -8.16 28.74
CA THR A 15 -15.24 -6.79 29.04
C THR A 15 -14.62 -6.41 30.39
N SER A 16 -13.30 -6.35 30.47
CA SER A 16 -12.66 -5.36 31.31
C SER A 16 -12.70 -4.09 30.48
N ALA A 17 -13.87 -3.45 30.48
CA ALA A 17 -13.92 -2.01 30.36
C ALA A 17 -13.07 -1.49 31.52
N ILE A 18 -11.78 -1.32 31.29
CA ILE A 18 -10.97 -0.42 32.09
C ILE A 18 -11.58 0.93 31.77
N GLY A 19 -12.50 1.37 32.62
CA GLY A 19 -13.02 2.73 32.55
C GLY A 19 -11.82 3.65 32.38
N THR A 20 -11.91 4.54 31.38
CA THR A 20 -10.89 5.53 31.02
C THR A 20 -10.40 6.39 32.19
N ALA A 21 -11.06 6.32 33.35
CA ALA A 21 -10.72 6.99 34.59
C ALA A 21 -9.57 6.36 35.42
N ALA A 22 -8.95 5.24 35.01
CA ALA A 22 -7.95 4.54 35.86
C ALA A 22 -6.59 4.20 35.20
N ALA A 23 -6.35 4.54 33.93
CA ALA A 23 -5.06 4.27 33.31
C ALA A 23 -4.03 5.35 33.71
N GLN A 24 -3.03 4.97 34.49
CA GLN A 24 -1.82 5.78 34.74
C GLN A 24 -0.75 5.44 33.70
N ALA A 25 0.25 6.30 33.55
CA ALA A 25 1.46 6.01 32.78
C ALA A 25 2.01 4.61 33.12
N THR A 26 2.28 3.79 32.10
CA THR A 26 2.77 2.42 32.29
C THR A 26 4.29 2.35 32.44
N ASN A 27 5.01 3.44 32.14
CA ASN A 27 6.45 3.62 32.35
C ASN A 27 6.79 5.12 32.56
N ASN A 28 8.08 5.50 32.56
CA ASN A 28 8.49 6.89 32.83
C ASN A 28 8.23 7.84 31.66
N ASN A 29 7.91 7.32 30.47
CA ASN A 29 7.49 8.13 29.34
C ASN A 29 6.02 8.54 29.53
N PRO A 30 5.68 9.84 29.62
CA PRO A 30 4.30 10.28 29.77
C PRO A 30 3.37 9.87 28.62
N LEU A 31 3.93 9.62 27.42
CA LEU A 31 3.17 9.11 26.28
C LEU A 31 2.70 7.66 26.47
N SER A 32 3.17 6.96 27.50
CA SER A 32 2.63 5.67 27.91
C SER A 32 1.24 5.81 28.58
N ASP A 33 0.86 6.99 29.06
CA ASP A 33 -0.48 7.28 29.57
C ASP A 33 -1.47 7.55 28.42
N VAL A 34 -2.55 6.78 28.38
CA VAL A 34 -3.58 6.91 27.34
C VAL A 34 -4.25 8.28 27.34
N ARG A 35 -4.37 8.96 28.49
CA ARG A 35 -5.01 10.26 28.59
C ARG A 35 -4.18 11.34 27.89
N VAL A 36 -2.85 11.25 27.96
CA VAL A 36 -1.95 12.14 27.21
C VAL A 36 -2.12 11.92 25.70
N ARG A 37 -2.21 10.67 25.25
CA ARG A 37 -2.42 10.36 23.82
C ARG A 37 -3.79 10.80 23.32
N GLN A 38 -4.84 10.61 24.12
CA GLN A 38 -6.18 11.14 23.83
C GLN A 38 -6.19 12.67 23.80
N ALA A 39 -5.45 13.35 24.68
CA ALA A 39 -5.31 14.80 24.64
C ALA A 39 -4.65 15.28 23.35
N LEU A 40 -3.60 14.59 22.87
CA LEU A 40 -2.99 14.88 21.57
C LEU A 40 -4.01 14.78 20.42
N ALA A 41 -4.87 13.77 20.43
CA ALA A 41 -5.90 13.61 19.41
C ALA A 41 -6.96 14.73 19.46
N TYR A 42 -7.50 15.04 20.65
CA TYR A 42 -8.50 16.11 20.82
C TYR A 42 -7.96 17.52 20.55
N ALA A 43 -6.65 17.73 20.65
CA ALA A 43 -6.02 19.04 20.45
C ALA A 43 -5.96 19.48 18.98
N ILE A 44 -6.17 18.59 18.01
CA ILE A 44 -5.93 18.89 16.59
C ILE A 44 -7.25 19.12 15.86
N ASP A 45 -7.43 20.31 15.29
CA ASP A 45 -8.51 20.55 14.33
C ASP A 45 -8.08 20.16 12.91
N MET A 46 -8.12 18.86 12.65
CA MET A 46 -7.74 18.33 11.34
C MET A 46 -8.66 18.80 10.22
N GLN A 47 -9.93 19.13 10.48
CA GLN A 47 -10.82 19.62 9.41
C GLN A 47 -10.39 21.01 8.95
N THR A 48 -10.12 21.93 9.88
CA THR A 48 -9.59 23.25 9.54
C THR A 48 -8.23 23.16 8.83
N ILE A 49 -7.35 22.25 9.26
CA ILE A 49 -6.08 21.98 8.56
C ILE A 49 -6.32 21.51 7.13
N ILE A 50 -7.25 20.57 6.91
CA ILE A 50 -7.59 20.07 5.57
C ILE A 50 -8.11 21.21 4.69
N ASP A 51 -9.00 22.05 5.19
CA ASP A 51 -9.61 23.13 4.42
C ASP A 51 -8.60 24.24 4.08
N THR A 52 -7.62 24.51 4.94
CA THR A 52 -6.70 25.65 4.81
C THR A 52 -5.32 25.31 4.24
N ILE A 53 -4.82 24.11 4.50
CA ILE A 53 -3.48 23.66 4.07
C ILE A 53 -3.58 22.71 2.87
N PHE A 54 -4.63 21.89 2.80
CA PHE A 54 -4.82 20.90 1.74
C PHE A 54 -5.90 21.30 0.72
N ASP A 55 -6.46 22.52 0.83
CA ASP A 55 -7.54 23.03 -0.03
C ASP A 55 -8.75 22.07 -0.13
N GLY A 56 -9.06 21.33 0.95
CA GLY A 56 -10.15 20.35 0.98
C GLY A 56 -9.86 19.02 0.27
N ASN A 57 -8.65 18.80 -0.23
CA ASN A 57 -8.28 17.62 -1.03
C ASN A 57 -7.85 16.39 -0.22
N ALA A 58 -8.27 16.31 1.04
CA ALA A 58 -8.05 15.20 1.95
C ALA A 58 -9.32 14.92 2.76
N ILE A 59 -9.41 13.75 3.42
CA ILE A 59 -10.56 13.38 4.24
C ILE A 59 -10.10 13.21 5.68
N LYS A 60 -10.77 13.86 6.65
CA LYS A 60 -10.45 13.69 8.07
C LYS A 60 -10.56 12.21 8.46
N ALA A 61 -9.51 11.68 9.08
CA ALA A 61 -9.50 10.29 9.50
C ALA A 61 -10.14 10.13 10.88
N VAL A 62 -10.81 8.99 11.09
CA VAL A 62 -11.44 8.60 12.37
C VAL A 62 -10.84 7.29 12.90
N GLY A 63 -10.30 6.48 11.99
CA GLY A 63 -9.61 5.23 12.27
C GLY A 63 -8.44 5.07 11.31
N MET A 64 -7.66 4.01 11.50
CA MET A 64 -6.53 3.70 10.64
C MET A 64 -7.00 3.19 9.27
N LEU A 65 -8.08 2.40 9.23
CA LEU A 65 -8.67 2.00 7.96
C LEU A 65 -9.44 3.17 7.32
N PRO A 66 -9.35 3.33 5.99
CA PRO A 66 -10.24 4.21 5.23
C PRO A 66 -11.70 3.79 5.35
N ASN A 67 -12.60 4.67 4.90
CA ASN A 67 -14.02 4.34 4.81
C ASN A 67 -14.25 3.12 3.92
N GLY A 68 -14.96 2.12 4.44
CA GLY A 68 -15.17 0.85 3.75
C GLY A 68 -15.79 -0.22 4.64
N PRO A 69 -15.97 -1.44 4.12
CA PRO A 69 -16.66 -2.53 4.83
C PRO A 69 -15.96 -2.97 6.12
N PHE A 70 -14.65 -2.71 6.25
CA PHE A 70 -13.82 -3.11 7.38
C PHE A 70 -13.67 -2.02 8.46
N LYS A 71 -14.17 -0.81 8.21
CA LYS A 71 -14.09 0.29 9.17
C LYS A 71 -15.14 0.13 10.26
N ASN A 72 -14.72 0.18 11.51
CA ASN A 72 -15.65 0.11 12.63
C ASN A 72 -16.52 1.39 12.68
N PRO A 73 -17.86 1.30 12.73
CA PRO A 73 -18.73 2.48 12.80
C PRO A 73 -18.79 3.14 14.19
N GLU A 74 -18.29 2.49 15.25
CA GLU A 74 -18.38 2.94 16.65
C GLU A 74 -17.10 3.59 17.17
N LEU A 75 -16.22 4.04 16.27
CA LEU A 75 -14.99 4.72 16.65
C LEU A 75 -15.26 6.11 17.22
N ASN A 76 -14.49 6.50 18.23
CA ASN A 76 -14.46 7.87 18.70
C ASN A 76 -13.80 8.75 17.61
N PRO A 77 -14.49 9.77 17.07
CA PRO A 77 -13.92 10.64 16.04
C PRO A 77 -12.82 11.56 16.56
N TYR A 78 -12.67 11.71 17.89
CA TYR A 78 -11.76 12.68 18.51
C TYR A 78 -11.92 14.08 17.91
N ASP A 79 -13.17 14.52 17.74
CA ASP A 79 -13.46 15.87 17.21
C ASP A 79 -12.78 16.94 18.07
N TYR A 80 -12.28 17.99 17.40
CA TYR A 80 -11.48 19.05 18.04
C TYR A 80 -12.14 19.58 19.31
N ASN A 81 -11.44 19.39 20.43
CA ASN A 81 -11.91 19.77 21.76
C ASN A 81 -10.70 20.12 22.66
N PRO A 82 -10.18 21.36 22.56
CA PRO A 82 -9.00 21.77 23.30
C PRO A 82 -9.26 21.82 24.82
N ASP A 83 -10.50 22.03 25.26
CA ASP A 83 -10.87 21.98 26.67
C ASP A 83 -10.75 20.56 27.23
N LYS A 84 -11.22 19.55 26.47
CA LYS A 84 -11.06 18.16 26.87
C LYS A 84 -9.59 17.73 26.88
N ALA A 85 -8.80 18.19 25.92
CA ALA A 85 -7.36 17.97 25.91
C ALA A 85 -6.70 18.53 27.18
N ARG A 86 -6.98 19.79 27.55
CA ARG A 86 -6.47 20.40 28.80
C ARG A 86 -6.91 19.66 30.06
N GLU A 87 -8.16 19.20 30.11
CA GLU A 87 -8.68 18.38 31.22
C GLU A 87 -7.88 17.08 31.36
N LEU A 88 -7.70 16.32 30.28
CA LEU A 88 -6.97 15.06 30.26
C LEU A 88 -5.49 15.24 30.64
N LEU A 89 -4.84 16.29 30.14
CA LEU A 89 -3.44 16.61 30.49
C LEU A 89 -3.31 16.93 31.99
N LYS A 90 -4.26 17.67 32.57
CA LYS A 90 -4.29 17.95 33.99
C LYS A 90 -4.49 16.68 34.82
N GLU A 91 -5.41 15.81 34.42
CA GLU A 91 -5.65 14.52 35.08
C GLU A 91 -4.45 13.57 34.99
N ALA A 92 -3.69 13.65 33.90
CA ALA A 92 -2.45 12.90 33.69
C ALA A 92 -1.25 13.49 34.44
N GLY A 93 -1.37 14.70 34.99
CA GLY A 93 -0.26 15.40 35.65
C GLY A 93 0.83 15.83 34.67
N TRP A 94 0.44 16.25 33.46
CA TRP A 94 1.37 16.67 32.41
C TRP A 94 2.29 17.82 32.86
N ASP A 95 3.59 17.68 32.60
CA ASP A 95 4.58 18.74 32.81
C ASP A 95 4.65 19.64 31.58
N SER A 96 4.12 20.86 31.69
CA SER A 96 4.11 21.86 30.61
C SER A 96 5.50 22.36 30.22
N ASN A 97 6.57 22.05 30.98
CA ASN A 97 7.94 22.37 30.58
C ASN A 97 8.54 21.33 29.63
N ARG A 98 7.91 20.16 29.50
CA ARG A 98 8.36 19.13 28.57
C ARG A 98 8.11 19.58 27.13
N THR A 99 9.09 19.36 26.28
CA THR A 99 8.97 19.52 24.83
C THR A 99 8.99 18.14 24.17
N LEU A 100 8.02 17.88 23.31
CA LEU A 100 7.95 16.67 22.49
C LEU A 100 8.72 16.87 21.18
N GLU A 101 9.57 15.90 20.85
CA GLU A 101 10.31 15.90 19.58
C GLU A 101 9.51 15.14 18.51
N MET A 102 8.97 15.87 17.54
CA MET A 102 8.29 15.36 16.35
C MET A 102 9.28 15.21 15.19
N VAL A 103 9.33 14.03 14.57
CA VAL A 103 10.10 13.79 13.36
C VAL A 103 9.20 13.58 12.15
N TYR A 104 9.68 13.97 10.96
CA TYR A 104 9.01 13.73 9.69
C TYR A 104 10.06 13.57 8.59
N TYR A 105 9.68 13.03 7.42
CA TYR A 105 10.63 12.73 6.33
C TYR A 105 10.16 13.18 4.94
N TYR A 106 9.01 13.85 4.86
CA TYR A 106 8.57 14.52 3.65
C TYR A 106 9.08 15.97 3.66
N ASP A 107 9.83 16.36 2.63
CA ASP A 107 10.49 17.67 2.53
C ASP A 107 9.67 18.72 1.79
N ASP A 108 8.41 18.41 1.48
CA ASP A 108 7.50 19.31 0.79
C ASP A 108 6.96 20.42 1.72
N GLN A 109 6.60 21.55 1.12
CA GLN A 109 6.13 22.73 1.86
C GLN A 109 4.80 22.49 2.59
N ILE A 110 3.93 21.61 2.08
CA ILE A 110 2.64 21.30 2.72
C ILE A 110 2.89 20.56 4.03
N THR A 111 3.83 19.61 4.05
CA THR A 111 4.25 18.93 5.28
C THR A 111 4.85 19.93 6.28
N ALA A 112 5.70 20.87 5.84
CA ALA A 112 6.24 21.90 6.73
C ALA A 112 5.14 22.78 7.35
N ASN A 113 4.13 23.17 6.56
CA ASN A 113 2.97 23.92 7.04
C ASN A 113 2.13 23.11 8.03
N LEU A 114 1.93 21.81 7.78
CA LEU A 114 1.24 20.90 8.71
C LEU A 114 1.98 20.84 10.06
N MET A 115 3.31 20.70 10.06
CA MET A 115 4.09 20.66 11.30
C MET A 115 3.95 21.94 12.12
N GLN A 116 3.92 23.11 11.47
CA GLN A 116 3.69 24.40 12.14
C GLN A 116 2.27 24.49 12.72
N ALA A 117 1.26 24.01 11.98
CA ALA A 117 -0.11 23.97 12.48
C ALA A 117 -0.23 23.06 13.72
N LEU A 118 0.32 21.84 13.66
CA LEU A 118 0.35 20.92 14.79
C LEU A 118 1.06 21.52 16.01
N GLN A 119 2.18 22.22 15.80
CA GLN A 119 2.89 22.93 16.87
C GLN A 119 2.01 23.99 17.54
N ALA A 120 1.25 24.76 16.77
CA ALA A 120 0.34 25.77 17.30
C ALA A 120 -0.84 25.16 18.07
N TYR A 121 -1.46 24.10 17.53
CA TYR A 121 -2.56 23.39 18.19
C TYR A 121 -2.14 22.76 19.52
N PHE A 122 -0.95 22.15 19.57
CA PHE A 122 -0.39 21.59 20.80
C PHE A 122 -0.04 22.67 21.82
N ALA A 123 0.53 23.80 21.37
CA ALA A 123 0.84 24.91 22.27
C ALA A 123 -0.42 25.49 22.95
N ASP A 124 -1.56 25.56 22.26
CA ASP A 124 -2.84 26.05 22.82
C ASP A 124 -3.33 25.23 24.03
N VAL A 125 -3.01 23.93 24.06
CA VAL A 125 -3.40 23.02 25.15
C VAL A 125 -2.28 22.82 26.17
N GLY A 126 -1.13 23.48 26.02
CA GLY A 126 0.00 23.41 26.96
C GLY A 126 1.02 22.30 26.67
N ILE A 127 1.09 21.83 25.42
CA ILE A 127 2.10 20.87 24.94
C ILE A 127 3.10 21.62 24.06
N ASN A 128 4.37 21.66 24.47
CA ASN A 128 5.43 22.16 23.60
C ASN A 128 5.88 21.06 22.64
N MET A 129 6.10 21.39 21.37
CA MET A 129 6.60 20.47 20.35
C MET A 129 7.68 21.14 19.53
N ASN A 130 8.75 20.42 19.21
CA ASN A 130 9.70 20.76 18.15
C ASN A 130 9.52 19.78 16.99
N ALA A 131 9.46 20.28 15.75
CA ALA A 131 9.42 19.43 14.56
C ALA A 131 10.77 19.44 13.84
N ARG A 132 11.25 18.26 13.44
CA ARG A 132 12.53 18.10 12.73
C ARG A 132 12.40 17.17 11.53
N LEU A 133 12.81 17.66 10.37
CA LEU A 133 12.96 16.85 9.16
C LEU A 133 14.13 15.88 9.36
N LEU A 134 13.89 14.59 9.11
CA LEU A 134 14.93 13.57 9.05
C LEU A 134 15.66 13.65 7.72
N THR A 135 16.99 13.59 7.78
CA THR A 135 17.88 13.62 6.61
C THR A 135 18.88 12.48 6.69
N GLY A 136 19.31 11.93 5.56
CA GLY A 136 20.28 10.82 5.50
C GLY A 136 19.59 9.46 5.46
N ASP A 137 20.05 8.51 6.28
CA ASP A 137 19.46 7.15 6.37
C ASP A 137 18.14 7.20 7.17
N VAL A 138 17.09 7.71 6.51
CA VAL A 138 15.77 7.90 7.11
C VAL A 138 15.28 6.61 7.74
N ALA A 139 15.40 5.46 7.07
CA ALA A 139 14.93 4.18 7.55
C ALA A 139 15.51 3.83 8.94
N LYS A 140 16.83 3.95 9.13
CA LYS A 140 17.48 3.69 10.42
C LYS A 140 17.13 4.72 11.50
N THR A 141 16.87 5.97 11.12
CA THR A 141 16.54 7.03 12.07
C THR A 141 15.07 7.05 12.46
N LEU A 142 14.21 6.53 11.58
CA LEU A 142 12.78 6.45 11.78
C LEU A 142 12.44 5.29 12.71
N GLY A 143 13.07 4.12 12.52
CA GLY A 143 12.75 2.95 13.33
C GLY A 143 13.93 2.05 13.62
N ALA A 144 13.98 1.52 14.83
CA ALA A 144 14.87 0.46 15.25
C ALA A 144 14.18 -0.39 16.31
N ILE A 145 13.93 -1.66 15.98
CA ILE A 145 13.26 -2.62 16.88
C ILE A 145 14.23 -3.01 17.99
N PRO A 146 13.91 -2.78 19.27
CA PRO A 146 14.73 -3.26 20.38
C PRO A 146 14.85 -4.79 20.37
N PRO A 147 16.02 -5.37 20.73
CA PRO A 147 16.19 -6.83 20.77
C PRO A 147 15.15 -7.55 21.64
N ASN A 148 14.70 -6.93 22.74
CA ASN A 148 13.53 -7.38 23.49
C ASN A 148 12.44 -6.28 23.49
N PRO A 149 11.16 -6.64 23.30
CA PRO A 149 10.05 -5.67 23.28
C PRO A 149 9.86 -4.88 24.58
N THR A 150 10.46 -5.32 25.70
CA THR A 150 10.45 -4.63 27.00
C THR A 150 11.63 -3.68 27.22
N ASP A 151 12.59 -3.66 26.30
CA ASP A 151 13.75 -2.77 26.37
C ASP A 151 13.33 -1.32 26.09
N LYS A 152 14.23 -0.37 26.33
CA LYS A 152 14.00 1.06 26.03
C LYS A 152 13.94 1.31 24.52
N SER A 153 13.34 2.44 24.13
CA SER A 153 13.32 2.86 22.73
C SER A 153 14.75 3.02 22.19
N LEU A 154 14.98 2.55 20.96
CA LEU A 154 16.23 2.77 20.25
C LEU A 154 16.24 4.08 19.46
N VAL A 155 15.11 4.79 19.41
CA VAL A 155 14.97 6.09 18.75
C VAL A 155 14.75 7.19 19.80
N SER A 156 15.20 8.41 19.50
CA SER A 156 15.15 9.53 20.46
C SER A 156 13.87 10.37 20.38
N TRP A 157 13.15 10.31 19.26
CA TRP A 157 11.97 11.13 19.00
C TRP A 157 10.74 10.65 19.79
N ASP A 158 9.80 11.55 20.08
CA ASP A 158 8.55 11.28 20.81
C ASP A 158 7.37 10.99 19.87
N LEU A 159 7.28 11.76 18.79
CA LEU A 159 6.23 11.66 17.78
C LEU A 159 6.85 11.54 16.38
N GLY A 160 6.14 10.89 15.46
CA GLY A 160 6.58 10.78 14.08
C GLY A 160 5.43 10.98 13.10
N TYR A 161 5.57 11.85 12.11
CA TYR A 161 4.61 11.97 11.01
C TYR A 161 4.99 11.05 9.87
N GLY A 162 4.02 10.25 9.43
CA GLY A 162 4.22 9.27 8.37
C GLY A 162 2.92 8.83 7.73
N ALA A 163 2.97 7.72 7.02
CA ALA A 163 1.79 7.11 6.42
C ALA A 163 1.82 5.59 6.49
N ARG A 164 0.63 5.00 6.39
CA ARG A 164 0.45 3.62 5.95
C ARG A 164 -0.28 3.63 4.62
N ALA A 165 0.35 2.99 3.63
CA ALA A 165 -0.19 2.75 2.31
C ALA A 165 -0.34 1.24 2.18
N ALA A 166 -1.55 0.75 1.99
CA ALA A 166 -1.83 -0.68 2.07
C ALA A 166 -2.48 -1.17 0.79
N ILE A 167 -2.11 -2.36 0.34
CA ILE A 167 -2.87 -3.11 -0.65
C ILE A 167 -3.92 -4.01 0.01
N VAL A 168 -3.64 -4.49 1.21
CA VAL A 168 -4.54 -5.32 2.02
C VAL A 168 -4.67 -4.74 3.43
N MET A 169 -5.86 -4.80 4.01
CA MET A 169 -6.16 -4.09 5.26
C MET A 169 -5.29 -4.54 6.46
N GLN A 170 -4.76 -5.77 6.42
CA GLN A 170 -3.87 -6.28 7.46
C GLN A 170 -2.55 -5.49 7.56
N GLU A 171 -2.08 -4.82 6.50
CA GLU A 171 -0.87 -3.98 6.55
C GLU A 171 -1.03 -2.76 7.48
N TYR A 172 -2.25 -2.37 7.82
CA TYR A 172 -2.49 -1.34 8.83
C TYR A 172 -2.12 -1.80 10.24
N TYR A 173 -2.16 -3.10 10.50
CA TYR A 173 -2.12 -3.62 11.87
C TYR A 173 -1.04 -4.67 12.13
N ASN A 174 -0.64 -5.46 11.13
CA ASN A 174 0.31 -6.57 11.33
C ASN A 174 1.62 -6.15 11.99
N ASP A 175 2.08 -4.92 11.73
CA ASP A 175 3.33 -4.42 12.31
C ASP A 175 3.23 -4.03 13.79
N TYR A 176 2.01 -3.91 14.34
CA TYR A 176 1.77 -3.70 15.77
C TYR A 176 1.89 -4.99 16.58
N ALA A 177 2.07 -6.15 15.93
CA ALA A 177 2.35 -7.39 16.64
C ALA A 177 3.71 -7.30 17.35
N THR A 178 3.80 -7.94 18.51
CA THR A 178 5.00 -7.95 19.34
C THR A 178 6.22 -8.40 18.53
N GLY A 179 7.27 -7.57 18.52
CA GLY A 179 8.51 -7.85 17.78
C GLY A 179 8.46 -7.61 16.26
N LYS A 180 7.44 -6.91 15.74
CA LYS A 180 7.33 -6.50 14.32
C LYS A 180 7.68 -5.03 14.11
N ALA A 181 7.53 -4.51 12.89
CA ALA A 181 8.11 -3.22 12.51
C ALA A 181 7.69 -2.04 13.41
N SER A 182 6.45 -2.01 13.92
CA SER A 182 5.97 -0.96 14.83
C SER A 182 6.31 -1.21 16.30
N SER A 183 7.05 -2.29 16.59
CA SER A 183 7.66 -2.51 17.89
C SER A 183 8.90 -1.67 18.15
N ASP A 184 9.24 -0.74 17.28
CA ASP A 184 10.16 0.35 17.59
C ASP A 184 9.50 1.49 18.42
N GLN A 185 8.16 1.57 18.40
CA GLN A 185 7.37 2.68 18.96
C GLN A 185 6.32 2.19 19.98
N PHE A 186 5.90 0.94 19.84
CA PHE A 186 4.89 0.31 20.67
C PHE A 186 5.32 -1.11 21.06
N PRO A 187 5.49 -1.44 22.35
CA PRO A 187 6.07 -2.72 22.78
C PRO A 187 5.23 -3.97 22.46
N GLY A 188 4.02 -3.82 21.90
CA GLY A 188 3.10 -4.92 21.71
C GLY A 188 2.31 -5.21 22.99
N THR A 189 1.14 -5.84 22.84
CA THR A 189 0.39 -6.41 23.96
C THR A 189 -0.20 -7.75 23.55
N PRO A 190 -0.44 -8.68 24.48
CA PRO A 190 -1.12 -9.94 24.17
C PRO A 190 -2.50 -9.74 23.54
N GLU A 191 -3.21 -8.67 23.92
CA GLU A 191 -4.50 -8.30 23.33
C GLU A 191 -4.35 -7.86 21.87
N MET A 192 -3.36 -7.02 21.56
CA MET A 192 -3.05 -6.62 20.18
C MET A 192 -2.64 -7.83 19.33
N ASP A 193 -1.78 -8.70 19.86
CA ASP A 193 -1.34 -9.92 19.16
C ASP A 193 -2.51 -10.85 18.85
N ALA A 194 -3.44 -11.02 19.79
CA ALA A 194 -4.64 -11.82 19.59
C ALA A 194 -5.58 -11.19 18.54
N ALA A 195 -5.76 -9.87 18.57
CA ALA A 195 -6.56 -9.15 17.58
C ALA A 195 -5.97 -9.26 16.16
N ILE A 196 -4.65 -9.10 16.02
CA ILE A 196 -3.94 -9.27 14.75
C ILE A 196 -4.06 -10.71 14.26
N ALA A 197 -3.86 -11.70 15.12
CA ALA A 197 -4.02 -13.11 14.77
C ALA A 197 -5.42 -13.41 14.23
N ALA A 198 -6.46 -12.80 14.83
CA ALA A 198 -7.84 -12.94 14.35
C ALA A 198 -8.04 -12.36 12.93
N THR A 199 -7.42 -11.23 12.59
CA THR A 199 -7.50 -10.67 11.22
C THR A 199 -6.80 -11.52 10.16
N ASN A 200 -5.91 -12.44 10.57
CA ASN A 200 -5.16 -13.33 9.70
C ASN A 200 -5.68 -14.79 9.71
N ALA A 201 -6.78 -15.08 10.41
CA ALA A 201 -7.25 -16.45 10.64
C ALA A 201 -8.09 -17.06 9.51
N SER A 202 -8.48 -16.28 8.50
CA SER A 202 -9.32 -16.73 7.39
C SER A 202 -9.03 -15.97 6.12
N THR A 203 -9.25 -16.61 4.96
CA THR A 203 -9.25 -15.98 3.63
C THR A 203 -10.60 -15.36 3.25
N ASP A 204 -11.63 -15.50 4.11
CA ASP A 204 -12.99 -14.99 3.87
C ASP A 204 -13.14 -13.56 4.44
N PRO A 205 -13.34 -12.54 3.58
CA PRO A 205 -13.51 -11.15 3.99
C PRO A 205 -14.61 -10.93 5.04
N GLU A 206 -15.74 -11.64 4.94
CA GLU A 206 -16.85 -11.45 5.89
C GLU A 206 -16.49 -11.95 7.28
N LYS A 207 -15.67 -13.00 7.39
CA LYS A 207 -15.15 -13.50 8.67
C LYS A 207 -14.07 -12.59 9.27
N GLN A 208 -13.32 -11.88 8.43
CA GLN A 208 -12.29 -10.94 8.87
C GLN A 208 -12.89 -9.65 9.45
N LYS A 209 -14.09 -9.25 9.00
CA LYS A 209 -14.70 -7.97 9.33
C LYS A 209 -14.84 -7.70 10.83
N GLU A 210 -15.33 -8.67 11.59
CA GLU A 210 -15.47 -8.51 13.05
C GLU A 210 -14.10 -8.34 13.74
N ALA A 211 -13.08 -9.06 13.26
CA ALA A 211 -11.71 -8.91 13.76
C ALA A 211 -11.13 -7.52 13.44
N PHE A 212 -11.39 -6.99 12.23
CA PHE A 212 -11.02 -5.61 11.89
C PHE A 212 -11.74 -4.58 12.74
N PHE A 213 -13.02 -4.80 13.04
CA PHE A 213 -13.76 -3.90 13.92
C PHE A 213 -13.16 -3.86 15.33
N ALA A 214 -12.82 -5.04 15.87
CA ALA A 214 -12.21 -5.15 17.19
C ALA A 214 -10.85 -4.46 17.26
N ILE A 215 -9.97 -4.67 16.28
CA ILE A 215 -8.64 -4.06 16.28
C ILE A 215 -8.69 -2.54 16.03
N GLU A 216 -9.60 -2.05 15.18
CA GLU A 216 -9.84 -0.60 15.00
C GLU A 216 -10.27 0.04 16.33
N LYS A 217 -11.18 -0.61 17.07
CA LYS A 217 -11.66 -0.10 18.36
C LYS A 217 -10.53 -0.08 19.39
N LEU A 218 -9.74 -1.16 19.45
CA LEU A 218 -8.58 -1.25 20.34
C LEU A 218 -7.57 -0.12 20.07
N MET A 219 -7.25 0.11 18.79
CA MET A 219 -6.35 1.18 18.35
C MET A 219 -6.89 2.57 18.68
N ASN A 220 -8.19 2.80 18.47
CA ASN A 220 -8.85 4.08 18.69
C ASN A 220 -9.03 4.42 20.18
N ASP A 221 -9.40 3.46 21.02
CA ASP A 221 -9.57 3.66 22.46
C ASP A 221 -8.24 3.97 23.15
N ASN A 222 -7.16 3.28 22.73
CA ASN A 222 -5.84 3.42 23.31
C ASN A 222 -4.96 4.48 22.63
N VAL A 223 -5.39 5.00 21.48
CA VAL A 223 -4.66 5.99 20.67
C VAL A 223 -3.19 5.58 20.50
N TYR A 224 -2.93 4.36 20.03
CA TYR A 224 -1.55 3.91 19.74
C TYR A 224 -0.92 4.69 18.59
N THR A 225 -1.74 5.33 17.77
CA THR A 225 -1.39 6.27 16.72
C THR A 225 -2.55 7.25 16.59
N VAL A 226 -2.29 8.46 16.09
CA VAL A 226 -3.36 9.40 15.74
C VAL A 226 -3.52 9.39 14.22
N PRO A 227 -4.60 8.81 13.67
CA PRO A 227 -4.89 8.95 12.25
C PRO A 227 -5.28 10.41 11.98
N LEU A 228 -4.56 11.09 11.08
CA LEU A 228 -4.78 12.51 10.81
C LEU A 228 -5.77 12.68 9.64
N TYR A 229 -5.46 12.08 8.50
CA TYR A 229 -6.29 12.17 7.30
C TYR A 229 -6.07 11.00 6.35
N TYR A 230 -7.08 10.66 5.56
CA TYR A 230 -6.96 9.79 4.41
C TYR A 230 -6.47 10.62 3.22
N GLN A 231 -5.33 10.23 2.67
CA GLN A 231 -4.79 10.79 1.44
C GLN A 231 -5.67 10.35 0.27
N ARG A 232 -6.08 11.30 -0.55
CA ARG A 232 -6.76 10.99 -1.82
C ARG A 232 -5.74 10.88 -2.93
N LEU A 233 -6.09 10.07 -3.93
CA LEU A 233 -5.46 10.06 -5.23
C LEU A 233 -6.43 10.69 -6.22
N PHE A 234 -5.92 11.36 -7.25
CA PHE A 234 -6.73 11.99 -8.28
C PHE A 234 -6.36 11.35 -9.62
N THR A 235 -7.35 10.80 -10.33
CA THR A 235 -7.17 10.50 -11.75
C THR A 235 -7.32 11.79 -12.54
N VAL A 236 -6.49 11.93 -13.57
CA VAL A 236 -6.50 13.05 -14.52
C VAL A 236 -6.79 12.43 -15.87
N GLU A 237 -7.89 12.81 -16.51
CA GLU A 237 -8.30 12.30 -17.81
C GLU A 237 -8.49 13.46 -18.80
N SER A 238 -7.94 13.35 -20.01
CA SER A 238 -8.23 14.33 -21.07
C SER A 238 -9.56 14.04 -21.76
N ASP A 239 -10.14 15.06 -22.38
CA ASP A 239 -11.32 14.92 -23.24
C ASP A 239 -11.08 14.06 -24.51
N ARG A 240 -9.82 13.76 -24.84
CA ARG A 240 -9.44 12.86 -25.92
C ARG A 240 -9.64 11.39 -25.55
N LEU A 241 -9.58 11.05 -24.28
CA LEU A 241 -9.61 9.67 -23.79
C LEU A 241 -11.03 9.11 -23.77
N ASN A 242 -11.19 7.91 -24.33
CA ASN A 242 -12.36 7.07 -24.13
C ASN A 242 -11.92 5.69 -23.63
N ARG A 243 -12.23 5.39 -22.37
CA ARG A 243 -11.97 4.11 -21.69
C ARG A 243 -12.89 2.97 -22.13
N ASN A 244 -13.85 3.23 -23.03
CA ASN A 244 -14.83 2.27 -23.55
C ASN A 244 -15.58 1.48 -22.46
N GLY A 245 -15.93 2.16 -21.38
CA GLY A 245 -16.69 1.59 -20.26
C GLY A 245 -15.84 0.85 -19.22
N ALA A 246 -14.50 0.89 -19.33
CA ALA A 246 -13.63 0.29 -18.33
C ALA A 246 -13.87 0.87 -16.93
N PRO A 247 -13.83 0.03 -15.88
CA PRO A 247 -14.13 0.46 -14.52
C PRO A 247 -13.04 1.38 -13.97
N TYR A 248 -13.43 2.29 -13.07
CA TYR A 248 -12.49 2.97 -12.16
C TYR A 248 -12.18 2.04 -10.99
N GLY A 249 -10.92 2.06 -10.54
CA GLY A 249 -10.48 1.29 -9.39
C GLY A 249 -9.43 2.02 -8.57
N ASN A 250 -8.79 1.29 -7.67
CA ASN A 250 -7.67 1.78 -6.91
C ASN A 250 -6.43 1.88 -7.81
N GLU A 251 -6.19 3.08 -8.34
CA GLU A 251 -5.08 3.32 -9.27
C GLU A 251 -3.69 3.21 -8.64
N GLN A 252 -3.58 3.02 -7.32
CA GLN A 252 -2.29 2.75 -6.69
C GLN A 252 -1.77 1.34 -7.01
N PHE A 253 -2.67 0.39 -7.32
CA PHE A 253 -2.36 -1.02 -7.55
C PHE A 253 -2.94 -1.50 -8.89
N ASN A 254 -2.60 -2.72 -9.29
CA ASN A 254 -3.14 -3.28 -10.52
C ASN A 254 -4.55 -3.82 -10.30
N TYR A 255 -5.42 -3.55 -11.26
CA TYR A 255 -6.70 -4.22 -11.44
C TYR A 255 -6.93 -4.35 -12.95
N ASN A 256 -8.02 -5.00 -13.37
CA ASN A 256 -8.32 -5.06 -14.80
C ASN A 256 -8.79 -3.69 -15.33
N TRP A 257 -7.89 -2.97 -16.02
CA TRP A 257 -8.17 -1.69 -16.67
C TRP A 257 -8.87 -1.84 -18.01
N ASP A 258 -8.86 -3.04 -18.60
CA ASP A 258 -9.29 -3.29 -19.97
C ASP A 258 -8.61 -2.32 -20.97
N ILE A 259 -7.33 -2.01 -20.72
CA ILE A 259 -6.57 -0.95 -21.39
C ILE A 259 -6.43 -1.18 -22.90
N GLN A 260 -6.41 -2.44 -23.35
CA GLN A 260 -6.39 -2.81 -24.76
C GLN A 260 -7.63 -2.29 -25.50
N ASN A 261 -8.73 -2.07 -24.79
CA ASN A 261 -9.96 -1.55 -25.35
C ASN A 261 -10.04 -0.02 -25.36
N TRP A 262 -9.13 0.70 -24.70
CA TRP A 262 -9.16 2.17 -24.67
C TRP A 262 -8.87 2.77 -26.05
N THR A 263 -9.38 3.96 -26.28
CA THR A 263 -9.15 4.74 -27.51
C THR A 263 -8.86 6.18 -27.14
N VAL A 264 -8.10 6.86 -27.99
CA VAL A 264 -7.89 8.31 -27.89
C VAL A 264 -8.21 8.97 -29.22
N THR A 265 -8.67 10.22 -29.18
CA THR A 265 -8.81 11.01 -30.40
C THR A 265 -7.46 11.12 -31.12
N PRO A 266 -7.37 10.84 -32.43
CA PRO A 266 -6.13 10.93 -33.18
C PRO A 266 -5.46 12.30 -33.05
N ASP A 267 -4.14 12.30 -33.02
CA ASP A 267 -3.34 13.52 -33.01
C ASP A 267 -3.27 14.17 -34.41
N ALA A 268 -2.49 15.26 -34.55
CA ALA A 268 -2.32 15.96 -35.82
C ALA A 268 -1.71 15.10 -36.94
N SER A 269 -1.06 13.98 -36.61
CA SER A 269 -0.55 13.00 -37.59
C SER A 269 -1.60 11.98 -38.04
N GLY A 270 -2.78 12.00 -37.42
CA GLY A 270 -3.86 11.03 -37.66
C GLY A 270 -3.70 9.73 -36.87
N LYS A 271 -2.76 9.66 -35.92
CA LYS A 271 -2.50 8.46 -35.10
C LYS A 271 -3.15 8.56 -33.73
N GLN A 272 -3.63 7.44 -33.21
CA GLN A 272 -4.08 7.32 -31.82
C GLN A 272 -2.89 7.19 -30.86
N VAL A 273 -2.25 8.33 -30.56
CA VAL A 273 -1.17 8.43 -29.58
C VAL A 273 -1.74 8.82 -28.22
N PHE A 274 -1.59 7.93 -27.24
CA PHE A 274 -2.00 8.12 -25.85
C PHE A 274 -0.82 8.59 -25.01
N TYR A 275 -1.00 9.70 -24.30
CA TYR A 275 0.02 10.27 -23.42
C TYR A 275 -0.26 9.99 -21.95
N THR A 276 0.77 9.64 -21.19
CA THR A 276 0.66 9.36 -19.73
C THR A 276 1.96 9.74 -19.01
N ASN A 277 1.98 9.61 -17.69
CA ASN A 277 3.18 9.73 -16.86
C ASN A 277 3.65 8.36 -16.35
N GLY A 278 4.67 8.34 -15.49
CA GLY A 278 5.15 7.14 -14.81
C GLY A 278 6.13 6.28 -15.62
N ALA A 279 6.73 6.83 -16.68
CA ALA A 279 7.91 6.21 -17.30
C ALA A 279 9.12 6.29 -16.36
N PRO A 280 10.09 5.36 -16.49
CA PRO A 280 11.26 5.38 -15.64
C PRO A 280 12.11 6.63 -15.86
N VAL A 281 12.69 7.15 -14.77
CA VAL A 281 13.73 8.19 -14.86
C VAL A 281 15.04 7.56 -15.35
N ASP A 282 15.48 6.46 -14.72
CA ASP A 282 16.76 5.81 -15.06
C ASP A 282 16.61 4.43 -15.71
N TYR A 283 15.71 3.58 -15.19
CA TYR A 283 15.44 2.24 -15.71
C TYR A 283 14.10 1.74 -15.17
N PHE A 284 13.50 0.74 -15.83
CA PHE A 284 12.27 0.13 -15.34
C PHE A 284 12.53 -0.57 -14.00
N GLU A 285 11.75 -0.21 -12.98
CA GLU A 285 11.76 -0.92 -11.70
C GLU A 285 11.16 -2.33 -11.89
N HIS A 286 11.74 -3.33 -11.22
CA HIS A 286 11.18 -4.68 -11.23
C HIS A 286 9.74 -4.67 -10.68
N PRO A 287 8.82 -5.50 -11.23
CA PRO A 287 7.38 -5.36 -10.95
C PRO A 287 6.95 -5.86 -9.57
N TRP A 288 7.91 -6.24 -8.71
CA TRP A 288 7.65 -6.80 -7.38
C TRP A 288 7.92 -5.81 -6.23
N ALA A 289 8.45 -4.61 -6.51
CA ALA A 289 8.66 -3.55 -5.52
C ALA A 289 7.43 -2.67 -5.36
N ASN A 290 7.03 -1.97 -6.43
CA ASN A 290 5.82 -1.15 -6.46
C ASN A 290 4.82 -1.70 -7.46
N LEU A 291 3.77 -2.31 -6.94
CA LEU A 291 2.98 -3.26 -7.71
C LEU A 291 2.22 -2.59 -8.86
N GLY A 292 1.65 -1.38 -8.73
CA GLY A 292 0.76 -0.81 -9.78
C GLY A 292 1.00 0.65 -10.21
N LEU A 293 2.02 1.33 -9.67
CA LEU A 293 2.23 2.77 -9.94
C LEU A 293 2.82 3.04 -11.33
N TRP A 294 3.77 2.23 -11.76
CA TRP A 294 4.59 2.51 -12.95
C TRP A 294 3.98 1.99 -14.24
N VAL A 295 4.32 2.62 -15.37
CA VAL A 295 3.86 2.15 -16.68
C VAL A 295 4.36 0.76 -17.04
N GLY A 296 5.53 0.35 -16.53
CA GLY A 296 5.99 -1.04 -16.65
C GLY A 296 4.97 -2.01 -16.05
N ASN A 297 4.48 -1.71 -14.85
CA ASN A 297 3.49 -2.52 -14.16
C ASN A 297 2.10 -2.48 -14.81
N ARG A 298 1.71 -1.37 -15.44
CA ARG A 298 0.36 -1.22 -16.02
C ARG A 298 0.22 -1.70 -17.46
N PHE A 299 1.27 -1.53 -18.26
CA PHE A 299 1.20 -1.74 -19.71
C PHE A 299 2.10 -2.88 -20.19
N VAL A 300 3.20 -3.14 -19.50
CA VAL A 300 4.26 -4.06 -19.97
C VAL A 300 4.10 -5.45 -19.35
N PHE A 301 3.66 -5.57 -18.10
CA PHE A 301 3.55 -6.87 -17.41
C PHE A 301 2.13 -7.16 -16.92
N ASP A 302 1.59 -8.30 -17.34
CA ASP A 302 0.36 -8.88 -16.77
C ASP A 302 0.63 -9.64 -15.46
N ARG A 303 -0.44 -9.99 -14.77
CA ARG A 303 -0.44 -10.67 -13.47
C ARG A 303 -0.96 -12.07 -13.60
N LEU A 304 -0.90 -12.85 -12.51
CA LEU A 304 -1.51 -14.17 -12.52
C LEU A 304 -3.04 -14.07 -12.46
N LEU A 305 -3.57 -13.11 -11.69
CA LEU A 305 -5.00 -12.88 -11.49
C LEU A 305 -5.34 -11.40 -11.68
N PHE A 306 -6.59 -11.08 -11.99
CA PHE A 306 -7.08 -9.70 -11.93
C PHE A 306 -7.61 -9.39 -10.54
N ALA A 307 -7.15 -8.29 -9.94
CA ALA A 307 -7.86 -7.71 -8.78
C ALA A 307 -9.19 -7.11 -9.24
N ASN A 308 -10.19 -7.09 -8.35
CA ASN A 308 -11.36 -6.24 -8.56
C ASN A 308 -10.96 -4.75 -8.40
N PRO A 309 -11.70 -3.81 -9.01
CA PRO A 309 -11.33 -2.40 -8.94
C PRO A 309 -11.27 -1.84 -7.51
N THR A 310 -12.02 -2.41 -6.57
CA THR A 310 -12.05 -2.01 -5.16
C THR A 310 -10.96 -2.63 -4.30
N MET A 311 -10.11 -3.52 -4.85
CA MET A 311 -9.06 -4.27 -4.14
C MET A 311 -9.57 -5.15 -2.98
N THR A 312 -10.86 -5.49 -2.96
CA THR A 312 -11.48 -6.34 -1.93
C THR A 312 -11.45 -7.84 -2.29
N GLY A 313 -10.93 -8.18 -3.47
CA GLY A 313 -10.83 -9.54 -3.97
C GLY A 313 -10.30 -9.57 -5.39
N VAL A 314 -10.48 -10.70 -6.08
CA VAL A 314 -10.10 -10.87 -7.48
C VAL A 314 -11.32 -10.91 -8.39
N ALA A 315 -11.19 -10.35 -9.59
CA ALA A 315 -12.21 -10.30 -10.63
C ALA A 315 -12.16 -11.53 -11.56
N GLY A 316 -11.09 -12.32 -11.50
CA GLY A 316 -10.92 -13.52 -12.32
C GLY A 316 -9.46 -13.79 -12.66
N GLY A 317 -9.26 -14.65 -13.64
CA GLY A 317 -7.95 -15.02 -14.15
C GLY A 317 -7.35 -14.02 -15.14
N ASP A 318 -6.06 -13.72 -14.98
CA ASP A 318 -5.25 -12.94 -15.93
C ASP A 318 -4.36 -13.89 -16.75
N LEU A 319 -3.04 -14.01 -16.52
CA LEU A 319 -2.22 -15.05 -17.16
C LEU A 319 -2.68 -16.46 -16.77
N ALA A 320 -3.20 -16.64 -15.54
CA ALA A 320 -3.98 -17.81 -15.20
C ALA A 320 -5.39 -17.67 -15.76
N GLU A 321 -5.90 -18.65 -16.50
CA GLU A 321 -7.30 -18.65 -16.93
C GLU A 321 -8.25 -18.80 -15.73
N SER A 322 -7.87 -19.65 -14.78
CA SER A 322 -8.66 -19.94 -13.59
C SER A 322 -7.79 -20.28 -12.38
N TYR A 323 -8.42 -20.24 -11.21
CA TYR A 323 -7.82 -20.69 -9.96
C TYR A 323 -8.83 -21.38 -9.06
N THR A 324 -8.34 -22.20 -8.13
CA THR A 324 -9.12 -22.76 -7.02
C THR A 324 -8.38 -22.60 -5.70
N ILE A 325 -9.14 -22.58 -4.59
CA ILE A 325 -8.61 -22.65 -3.24
C ILE A 325 -9.28 -23.82 -2.52
N SER A 326 -8.52 -24.62 -1.79
CA SER A 326 -9.05 -25.65 -0.91
C SER A 326 -9.88 -25.07 0.24
N ASP A 327 -10.79 -25.87 0.81
CA ASP A 327 -11.68 -25.46 1.91
C ASP A 327 -10.92 -24.95 3.15
N ASP A 328 -9.72 -25.47 3.39
CA ASP A 328 -8.84 -25.07 4.49
C ASP A 328 -7.98 -23.83 4.18
N GLY A 329 -8.06 -23.29 2.96
CA GLY A 329 -7.31 -22.12 2.52
C GLY A 329 -5.81 -22.35 2.31
N LYS A 330 -5.34 -23.60 2.33
CA LYS A 330 -3.90 -23.93 2.29
C LYS A 330 -3.38 -24.45 0.96
N THR A 331 -4.25 -24.66 -0.02
CA THR A 331 -3.84 -25.05 -1.38
C THR A 331 -4.48 -24.10 -2.37
N VAL A 332 -3.65 -23.47 -3.20
CA VAL A 332 -4.10 -22.68 -4.36
C VAL A 332 -3.64 -23.39 -5.62
N THR A 333 -4.54 -23.63 -6.55
CA THR A 333 -4.22 -24.18 -7.86
C THR A 333 -4.50 -23.13 -8.92
N LEU A 334 -3.53 -22.84 -9.78
CA LEU A 334 -3.61 -21.92 -10.90
C LEU A 334 -3.51 -22.73 -12.20
N THR A 335 -4.43 -22.50 -13.14
CA THR A 335 -4.32 -23.06 -14.49
C THR A 335 -3.99 -21.92 -15.44
N LEU A 336 -2.80 -21.95 -16.04
CA LEU A 336 -2.37 -20.94 -17.02
C LEU A 336 -3.22 -21.01 -18.29
N ARG A 337 -3.40 -19.86 -18.94
CA ARG A 337 -4.01 -19.80 -20.27
C ARG A 337 -3.14 -20.54 -21.27
N ASP A 338 -3.77 -21.09 -22.31
CA ASP A 338 -3.04 -21.57 -23.47
C ASP A 338 -2.64 -20.40 -24.38
N ASN A 339 -1.53 -20.54 -25.10
CA ASN A 339 -1.06 -19.60 -26.12
C ASN A 339 -0.75 -18.17 -25.66
N ILE A 340 -0.51 -17.95 -24.36
CA ILE A 340 0.05 -16.69 -23.87
C ILE A 340 1.53 -16.58 -24.23
N LYS A 341 1.97 -15.37 -24.59
CA LYS A 341 3.31 -15.10 -25.10
C LYS A 341 3.95 -13.90 -24.42
N TRP A 342 5.27 -13.97 -24.28
CA TRP A 342 6.10 -12.81 -24.03
C TRP A 342 6.13 -11.89 -25.27
N HIS A 343 6.50 -10.61 -25.10
CA HIS A 343 6.56 -9.63 -26.21
C HIS A 343 7.55 -9.99 -27.32
N ASP A 344 8.47 -10.94 -27.06
CA ASP A 344 9.40 -11.49 -28.04
C ASP A 344 8.85 -12.70 -28.83
N GLY A 345 7.63 -13.14 -28.49
CA GLY A 345 6.92 -14.22 -29.16
C GLY A 345 7.08 -15.60 -28.54
N GLU A 346 7.98 -15.78 -27.56
CA GLU A 346 8.10 -17.07 -26.85
C GLU A 346 6.87 -17.33 -25.96
N PRO A 347 6.47 -18.60 -25.77
CA PRO A 347 5.37 -18.94 -24.88
C PRO A 347 5.74 -18.64 -23.43
N ILE A 348 4.73 -18.21 -22.65
CA ILE A 348 4.85 -18.13 -21.18
C ILE A 348 4.53 -19.51 -20.62
N THR A 349 5.38 -20.02 -19.74
CA THR A 349 5.28 -21.39 -19.21
C THR A 349 5.18 -21.43 -17.69
N VAL A 350 4.79 -22.58 -17.15
CA VAL A 350 4.84 -22.83 -15.70
C VAL A 350 6.26 -22.67 -15.14
N ASP A 351 7.30 -22.91 -15.94
CA ASP A 351 8.71 -22.75 -15.52
C ASP A 351 9.07 -21.27 -15.28
N ASP A 352 8.52 -20.35 -16.08
CA ASP A 352 8.71 -18.91 -15.86
C ASP A 352 8.06 -18.45 -14.55
N VAL A 353 6.84 -18.91 -14.29
CA VAL A 353 6.07 -18.52 -13.10
C VAL A 353 6.70 -19.09 -11.82
N THR A 354 7.03 -20.38 -11.83
CA THR A 354 7.66 -21.04 -10.67
C THR A 354 9.04 -20.47 -10.36
N TRP A 355 9.87 -20.23 -11.39
CA TRP A 355 11.13 -19.52 -11.22
C TRP A 355 10.94 -18.12 -10.66
N SER A 356 9.91 -17.38 -11.12
CA SER A 356 9.63 -16.03 -10.63
C SER A 356 9.30 -16.03 -9.12
N PHE A 357 8.49 -16.96 -8.64
CA PHE A 357 8.19 -17.10 -7.20
C PHE A 357 9.45 -17.32 -6.37
N GLU A 358 10.30 -18.24 -6.83
CA GLU A 358 11.55 -18.58 -6.19
C GLU A 358 12.55 -17.41 -6.20
N ALA A 359 12.75 -16.78 -7.35
CA ALA A 359 13.64 -15.64 -7.50
C ALA A 359 13.21 -14.44 -6.64
N ALA A 360 11.90 -14.16 -6.58
CA ALA A 360 11.36 -13.01 -5.85
C ALA A 360 11.80 -12.97 -4.37
N LEU A 361 11.88 -14.11 -3.70
CA LEU A 361 12.28 -14.20 -2.28
C LEU A 361 13.70 -13.68 -1.98
N PHE A 362 14.53 -13.53 -3.00
CA PHE A 362 15.90 -13.01 -2.88
C PHE A 362 16.07 -11.59 -3.44
N VAL A 363 15.06 -11.04 -4.10
CA VAL A 363 15.13 -9.69 -4.69
C VAL A 363 15.04 -8.65 -3.58
N PRO A 364 15.99 -7.70 -3.48
CA PRO A 364 15.88 -6.59 -2.55
C PRO A 364 14.65 -5.73 -2.86
N ASN A 365 14.05 -5.10 -1.85
CA ASN A 365 12.84 -4.30 -2.01
C ASN A 365 11.62 -5.08 -2.54
N LEU A 366 11.58 -6.40 -2.37
CA LEU A 366 10.34 -7.16 -2.56
C LEU A 366 9.21 -6.59 -1.69
N HIS A 367 8.04 -6.35 -2.28
CA HIS A 367 6.88 -5.87 -1.56
C HIS A 367 6.51 -6.84 -0.42
N GLY A 368 6.32 -6.30 0.80
CA GLY A 368 6.16 -7.09 2.02
C GLY A 368 5.02 -8.12 1.96
N VAL A 369 3.88 -7.77 1.35
CA VAL A 369 2.76 -8.69 1.12
C VAL A 369 3.14 -9.89 0.25
N VAL A 370 3.84 -9.66 -0.87
CA VAL A 370 4.31 -10.75 -1.75
C VAL A 370 5.32 -11.62 -1.01
N GLY A 371 6.27 -11.00 -0.31
CA GLY A 371 7.23 -11.72 0.52
C GLY A 371 6.56 -12.58 1.60
N LYS A 372 5.54 -12.06 2.28
CA LYS A 372 4.77 -12.80 3.29
C LYS A 372 4.06 -14.01 2.67
N THR A 373 3.41 -13.83 1.52
CA THR A 373 2.73 -14.92 0.79
C THR A 373 3.72 -16.02 0.41
N LEU A 374 4.83 -15.68 -0.24
CA LEU A 374 5.79 -16.66 -0.73
C LEU A 374 6.52 -17.39 0.42
N ASN A 375 6.84 -16.69 1.51
CA ASN A 375 7.42 -17.33 2.70
C ASN A 375 6.46 -18.26 3.44
N ALA A 376 5.15 -18.18 3.19
CA ALA A 376 4.16 -19.07 3.80
C ALA A 376 4.04 -20.43 3.11
N LEU A 377 4.68 -20.60 1.94
CA LEU A 377 4.71 -21.87 1.20
C LEU A 377 5.48 -22.96 1.96
N GLU A 378 5.04 -24.21 1.84
CA GLU A 378 5.78 -25.36 2.36
C GLU A 378 7.20 -25.40 1.76
N GLY A 379 8.23 -25.52 2.61
CA GLY A 379 9.63 -25.57 2.17
C GLY A 379 10.27 -24.23 1.82
N ALA A 380 9.53 -23.10 1.86
CA ALA A 380 10.10 -21.78 1.56
C ALA A 380 11.25 -21.39 2.51
N ALA A 381 11.12 -21.72 3.80
CA ALA A 381 12.18 -21.45 4.79
C ALA A 381 13.47 -22.23 4.49
N ASP A 382 13.36 -23.48 4.05
CA ASP A 382 14.53 -24.29 3.68
C ASP A 382 15.15 -23.82 2.36
N TYR A 383 14.32 -23.39 1.40
CA TYR A 383 14.78 -22.78 0.15
C TYR A 383 15.56 -21.48 0.40
N VAL A 384 15.01 -20.54 1.17
CA VAL A 384 15.69 -19.27 1.54
C VAL A 384 16.98 -19.54 2.32
N ALA A 385 16.98 -20.55 3.19
CA ALA A 385 18.18 -20.97 3.92
C ALA A 385 19.19 -21.75 3.06
N LYS A 386 18.94 -21.91 1.75
CA LYS A 386 19.76 -22.66 0.78
C LYS A 386 19.98 -24.13 1.18
N LYS A 387 19.00 -24.73 1.85
CA LYS A 387 18.96 -26.15 2.22
C LYS A 387 18.17 -27.01 1.22
N ALA A 388 17.37 -26.38 0.37
CA ALA A 388 16.64 -27.01 -0.73
C ALA A 388 16.90 -26.24 -2.02
N GLU A 389 16.92 -26.95 -3.15
CA GLU A 389 17.10 -26.33 -4.49
C GLU A 389 15.82 -25.65 -4.98
N HIS A 390 14.64 -26.11 -4.50
CA HIS A 390 13.33 -25.61 -4.88
C HIS A 390 12.39 -25.56 -3.67
N ILE A 391 11.33 -24.77 -3.77
CA ILE A 391 10.25 -24.70 -2.77
C ILE A 391 9.34 -25.92 -2.92
N SER A 392 9.34 -26.82 -1.93
CA SER A 392 8.59 -28.09 -2.00
C SER A 392 7.06 -27.94 -2.08
N GLY A 393 6.53 -26.79 -1.65
CA GLY A 393 5.12 -26.43 -1.74
C GLY A 393 4.69 -26.03 -3.15
N ILE A 394 5.59 -25.92 -4.11
CA ILE A 394 5.30 -25.61 -5.51
C ILE A 394 5.40 -26.90 -6.32
N SER A 395 4.33 -27.25 -7.04
CA SER A 395 4.33 -28.39 -7.97
C SER A 395 3.59 -28.05 -9.26
N THR A 396 4.02 -28.62 -10.37
CA THR A 396 3.42 -28.38 -11.70
C THR A 396 2.91 -29.67 -12.33
N GLU A 397 1.80 -29.58 -13.06
CA GLU A 397 1.26 -30.67 -13.89
C GLU A 397 0.66 -30.06 -15.17
N GLY A 398 1.31 -30.30 -16.31
CA GLY A 398 0.93 -29.63 -17.56
C GLY A 398 1.02 -28.11 -17.43
N ASN A 399 -0.09 -27.41 -17.69
CA ASN A 399 -0.19 -25.95 -17.57
C ASN A 399 -0.71 -25.49 -16.19
N THR A 400 -0.72 -26.39 -15.20
CA THR A 400 -1.24 -26.14 -13.86
C THR A 400 -0.11 -26.00 -12.84
N ILE A 401 -0.23 -25.02 -11.95
CA ILE A 401 0.67 -24.77 -10.82
C ILE A 401 -0.14 -24.94 -9.54
N THR A 402 0.35 -25.76 -8.61
CA THR A 402 -0.22 -25.91 -7.27
C THR A 402 0.73 -25.33 -6.24
N LEU A 403 0.20 -24.47 -5.38
CA LEU A 403 0.87 -23.80 -4.26
C LEU A 403 0.28 -24.33 -2.95
N LYS A 404 1.10 -25.03 -2.17
CA LYS A 404 0.77 -25.54 -0.83
C LYS A 404 1.43 -24.68 0.24
N PHE A 405 0.61 -24.28 1.19
CA PHE A 405 0.98 -23.35 2.25
C PHE A 405 1.13 -24.06 3.59
N ALA A 406 2.29 -23.90 4.23
CA ALA A 406 2.52 -24.38 5.58
C ALA A 406 1.59 -23.65 6.57
N THR A 407 1.44 -22.34 6.37
CA THR A 407 0.55 -21.46 7.14
C THR A 407 -0.42 -20.77 6.20
N LEU A 408 -1.70 -20.68 6.58
CA LEU A 408 -2.71 -19.96 5.80
C LEU A 408 -2.25 -18.51 5.57
N ASP A 409 -2.32 -18.05 4.33
CA ASP A 409 -2.15 -16.64 3.99
C ASP A 409 -3.52 -16.05 3.58
N PRO A 410 -4.10 -15.15 4.39
CA PRO A 410 -5.39 -14.53 4.07
C PRO A 410 -5.37 -13.71 2.77
N ASN A 411 -4.17 -13.33 2.28
CA ASN A 411 -4.00 -12.36 1.21
C ASN A 411 -3.54 -12.98 -0.11
N VAL A 412 -3.41 -14.31 -0.19
CA VAL A 412 -2.82 -15.01 -1.34
C VAL A 412 -3.41 -14.58 -2.69
N LEU A 413 -4.73 -14.41 -2.79
CA LEU A 413 -5.36 -13.99 -4.04
C LEU A 413 -4.99 -12.57 -4.45
N ILE A 414 -4.98 -11.63 -3.49
CA ILE A 414 -4.55 -10.26 -3.77
C ILE A 414 -3.07 -10.24 -4.12
N SER A 415 -2.21 -10.97 -3.42
CA SER A 415 -0.79 -11.09 -3.76
C SER A 415 -0.58 -11.60 -5.19
N LEU A 416 -1.26 -12.68 -5.58
CA LEU A 416 -1.19 -13.25 -6.92
C LEU A 416 -1.79 -12.32 -7.99
N SER A 417 -2.76 -11.48 -7.61
CA SER A 417 -3.31 -10.46 -8.51
C SER A 417 -2.38 -9.30 -8.82
N GLN A 418 -1.27 -9.19 -8.10
CA GLN A 418 -0.24 -8.19 -8.30
C GLN A 418 1.09 -8.76 -8.75
N PHE A 419 1.24 -10.07 -8.66
CA PHE A 419 2.48 -10.74 -9.02
C PHE A 419 2.57 -10.87 -10.54
N ALA A 420 3.55 -10.20 -11.15
CA ALA A 420 3.90 -10.40 -12.55
C ALA A 420 5.02 -11.44 -12.67
N PRO A 421 4.79 -12.57 -13.35
CA PRO A 421 5.87 -13.44 -13.78
C PRO A 421 6.86 -12.69 -14.69
N LEU A 422 8.11 -13.12 -14.67
CA LEU A 422 9.18 -12.59 -15.51
C LEU A 422 9.73 -13.69 -16.44
N PRO A 423 10.21 -13.33 -17.64
CA PRO A 423 10.74 -14.30 -18.60
C PRO A 423 12.10 -14.84 -18.13
N LYS A 424 12.10 -16.08 -17.60
CA LYS A 424 13.26 -16.69 -16.92
C LYS A 424 14.55 -16.62 -17.74
N LYS A 425 14.46 -16.82 -19.06
CA LYS A 425 15.61 -16.86 -19.97
C LYS A 425 16.50 -15.62 -19.93
N TYR A 426 15.96 -14.45 -19.57
CA TYR A 426 16.73 -13.19 -19.49
C TYR A 426 17.52 -13.05 -18.19
N PHE A 427 17.30 -13.95 -17.24
CA PHE A 427 17.90 -13.92 -15.91
C PHE A 427 18.71 -15.19 -15.61
N GLU A 428 18.91 -16.08 -16.58
CA GLU A 428 19.80 -17.23 -16.42
C GLU A 428 21.20 -16.78 -15.99
N GLY A 429 21.67 -17.32 -14.87
CA GLY A 429 22.96 -16.94 -14.27
C GLY A 429 22.99 -15.57 -13.57
N THR A 430 21.87 -14.83 -13.53
CA THR A 430 21.76 -13.60 -12.73
C THR A 430 21.57 -13.96 -11.25
N ASP A 431 22.37 -13.38 -10.37
CA ASP A 431 22.12 -13.45 -8.93
C ASP A 431 20.86 -12.62 -8.61
N PRO A 432 19.78 -13.23 -8.06
CA PRO A 432 18.54 -12.51 -7.77
C PRO A 432 18.71 -11.32 -6.83
N THR A 433 19.75 -11.31 -5.99
CA THR A 433 20.03 -10.19 -5.08
C THR A 433 20.43 -8.90 -5.81
N VAL A 434 20.81 -9.01 -7.08
CA VAL A 434 21.13 -7.88 -7.97
C VAL A 434 20.24 -7.86 -9.22
N LEU A 435 19.04 -8.43 -9.12
CA LEU A 435 18.11 -8.55 -10.25
C LEU A 435 17.78 -7.18 -10.88
N GLN A 436 17.64 -6.12 -10.07
CA GLN A 436 17.36 -4.75 -10.56
C GLN A 436 18.52 -4.15 -11.38
N GLN A 437 19.75 -4.66 -11.24
CA GLN A 437 20.90 -4.19 -12.02
C GLN A 437 21.03 -4.88 -13.39
N ASN A 438 20.19 -5.87 -13.71
CA ASN A 438 20.22 -6.56 -15.00
C ASN A 438 19.84 -5.59 -16.15
N ALA A 439 20.56 -5.66 -17.27
CA ALA A 439 20.33 -4.81 -18.45
C ALA A 439 18.92 -4.98 -19.07
N PHE A 440 18.22 -6.06 -18.75
CA PHE A 440 16.81 -6.29 -19.07
C PHE A 440 15.93 -5.07 -18.74
N TRP A 441 16.19 -4.37 -17.63
CA TRP A 441 15.42 -3.22 -17.19
C TRP A 441 15.59 -1.95 -18.03
N GLN A 442 16.52 -1.93 -19.00
CA GLN A 442 16.64 -0.82 -19.95
C GLN A 442 15.55 -0.87 -21.03
N LYS A 443 15.10 -2.07 -21.40
CA LYS A 443 14.05 -2.31 -22.39
C LYS A 443 13.40 -3.69 -22.15
N PRO A 444 12.56 -3.80 -21.11
CA PRO A 444 12.05 -5.10 -20.68
C PRO A 444 11.14 -5.75 -21.72
N VAL A 445 11.19 -7.08 -21.76
CA VAL A 445 10.23 -7.94 -22.45
C VAL A 445 9.18 -8.38 -21.42
N GLY A 446 7.93 -7.97 -21.62
CA GLY A 446 6.84 -8.34 -20.72
C GLY A 446 5.79 -9.21 -21.40
N SER A 447 4.65 -9.36 -20.74
CA SER A 447 3.49 -10.14 -21.20
C SER A 447 2.29 -9.27 -21.61
N GLY A 448 2.30 -8.00 -21.19
CA GLY A 448 1.17 -7.08 -21.23
C GLY A 448 0.74 -6.61 -22.62
N PRO A 449 -0.29 -5.76 -22.69
CA PRO A 449 -0.86 -5.30 -23.95
C PRO A 449 0.10 -4.45 -24.79
N PHE A 450 1.09 -3.79 -24.17
CA PHE A 450 2.04 -2.94 -24.90
C PHE A 450 3.50 -3.33 -24.59
N LYS A 451 4.31 -3.37 -25.64
CA LYS A 451 5.76 -3.65 -25.55
C LYS A 451 6.59 -2.37 -25.62
N VAL A 452 7.71 -2.36 -24.90
CA VAL A 452 8.63 -1.21 -24.91
C VAL A 452 9.28 -1.06 -26.27
N ASP A 453 9.16 0.13 -26.85
CA ASP A 453 9.73 0.48 -28.15
C ASP A 453 10.98 1.34 -28.01
N THR A 454 10.86 2.55 -27.46
CA THR A 454 11.98 3.48 -27.27
C THR A 454 12.01 3.96 -25.82
N VAL A 455 13.20 4.14 -25.27
CA VAL A 455 13.40 4.75 -23.95
C VAL A 455 14.41 5.87 -24.10
N ALA A 456 13.97 7.10 -23.85
CA ALA A 456 14.80 8.27 -23.67
C ALA A 456 14.88 8.52 -22.15
N PHE A 457 15.92 7.97 -21.51
CA PHE A 457 16.09 8.08 -20.06
C PHE A 457 16.02 9.53 -19.57
N GLY A 458 15.28 9.75 -18.50
CA GLY A 458 14.98 11.07 -17.93
C GLY A 458 13.93 11.89 -18.68
N ASP A 459 13.40 11.42 -19.82
CA ASP A 459 12.41 12.15 -20.63
C ASP A 459 11.14 11.34 -20.91
N TYR A 460 11.20 10.26 -21.68
CA TYR A 460 10.01 9.47 -22.02
C TYR A 460 10.32 8.01 -22.40
N ALA A 461 9.30 7.15 -22.33
CA ALA A 461 9.27 5.84 -22.96
C ALA A 461 8.10 5.74 -23.93
N SER A 462 8.32 5.21 -25.14
CA SER A 462 7.26 4.82 -26.07
C SER A 462 6.98 3.33 -25.96
N LEU A 463 5.69 2.97 -26.02
CA LEU A 463 5.24 1.58 -26.10
C LEU A 463 4.39 1.40 -27.36
N LEU A 464 4.49 0.23 -27.97
CA LEU A 464 3.71 -0.18 -29.13
C LEU A 464 2.77 -1.33 -28.78
N PRO A 465 1.62 -1.48 -29.45
CA PRO A 465 0.75 -2.62 -29.28
C PRO A 465 1.49 -3.95 -29.44
N PHE A 466 1.17 -4.91 -28.58
CA PHE A 466 1.52 -6.30 -28.78
C PHE A 466 0.40 -6.98 -29.57
N ASP A 467 0.66 -7.22 -30.86
CA ASP A 467 -0.34 -7.76 -31.80
C ASP A 467 -0.88 -9.14 -31.39
N ASP A 468 -0.08 -9.93 -30.67
CA ASP A 468 -0.40 -11.28 -30.19
C ASP A 468 -0.96 -11.27 -28.74
N TYR A 469 -1.38 -10.12 -28.21
CA TYR A 469 -1.95 -10.05 -26.85
C TYR A 469 -3.22 -10.89 -26.73
N PHE A 470 -3.29 -11.73 -25.69
CA PHE A 470 -4.32 -12.77 -25.56
C PHE A 470 -5.75 -12.23 -25.31
N LEU A 471 -5.89 -10.98 -24.87
CA LEU A 471 -7.19 -10.28 -24.76
C LEU A 471 -7.54 -9.45 -26.00
N GLY A 472 -6.75 -9.57 -27.07
CA GLY A 472 -6.92 -8.86 -28.32
C GLY A 472 -5.97 -7.66 -28.47
N LYS A 473 -5.61 -7.38 -29.73
CA LYS A 473 -4.70 -6.27 -30.07
C LYS A 473 -5.23 -4.93 -29.53
N PRO A 474 -4.40 -4.14 -28.83
CA PRO A 474 -4.78 -2.81 -28.37
C PRO A 474 -5.23 -1.87 -29.48
N LYS A 475 -6.23 -1.03 -29.19
CA LYS A 475 -6.76 -0.03 -30.14
C LYS A 475 -5.95 1.26 -30.21
N ILE A 476 -5.24 1.61 -29.14
CA ILE A 476 -4.26 2.71 -29.12
C ILE A 476 -3.05 2.28 -29.96
N GLU A 477 -2.58 3.14 -30.86
CA GLU A 477 -1.48 2.82 -31.78
C GLU A 477 -0.10 3.05 -31.16
N GLN A 478 -0.01 3.93 -30.17
CA GLN A 478 1.22 4.22 -29.44
C GLN A 478 0.90 4.78 -28.06
N VAL A 479 1.62 4.33 -27.04
CA VAL A 479 1.66 4.97 -25.72
C VAL A 479 2.96 5.76 -25.62
N VAL A 480 2.89 7.00 -25.14
CA VAL A 480 4.05 7.81 -24.77
C VAL A 480 3.92 8.18 -23.31
N ALA A 481 4.77 7.60 -22.48
CA ALA A 481 4.83 7.85 -21.06
C ALA A 481 6.00 8.79 -20.75
N PHE A 482 5.74 9.90 -20.06
CA PHE A 482 6.79 10.83 -19.62
C PHE A 482 7.43 10.39 -18.31
N ALA A 483 8.73 10.64 -18.18
CA ALA A 483 9.50 10.34 -16.98
C ALA A 483 8.89 11.09 -15.80
N SER A 484 8.51 10.35 -14.77
CA SER A 484 7.78 10.90 -13.63
C SER A 484 7.99 10.00 -12.42
N ALA A 485 8.00 10.61 -11.24
CA ALA A 485 7.93 9.92 -9.96
C ALA A 485 6.58 10.22 -9.27
N ASP A 486 6.32 9.62 -8.11
CA ASP A 486 5.20 10.04 -7.25
C ASP A 486 5.45 11.51 -6.86
N GLY A 487 4.53 12.41 -7.23
CA GLY A 487 4.72 13.86 -7.13
C GLY A 487 5.44 14.51 -8.32
N ASP A 488 5.09 14.11 -9.54
CA ASP A 488 5.64 14.67 -10.78
C ASP A 488 5.44 16.19 -10.93
N VAL A 489 6.53 16.94 -10.75
CA VAL A 489 6.57 18.41 -10.91
C VAL A 489 6.23 18.88 -12.34
N ASN A 490 6.28 18.00 -13.33
CA ASN A 490 5.95 18.33 -14.72
C ASN A 490 4.52 17.99 -15.11
N MET A 491 3.71 17.38 -14.22
CA MET A 491 2.35 16.93 -14.52
C MET A 491 1.49 18.04 -15.13
N VAL A 492 1.37 19.17 -14.42
CA VAL A 492 0.58 20.33 -14.84
C VAL A 492 1.09 20.89 -16.18
N LYS A 493 2.41 20.95 -16.36
CA LYS A 493 3.02 21.45 -17.60
C LYS A 493 2.72 20.54 -18.79
N ASN A 494 2.80 19.23 -18.60
CA ASN A 494 2.51 18.25 -19.64
C ASN A 494 1.01 18.25 -20.00
N ALA A 495 0.12 18.33 -19.00
CA ALA A 495 -1.31 18.43 -19.23
C ALA A 495 -1.69 19.71 -20.03
N ALA A 496 -1.11 20.86 -19.68
CA ALA A 496 -1.30 22.10 -20.42
C ALA A 496 -0.82 22.04 -21.88
N ALA A 497 0.17 21.17 -22.16
CA ALA A 497 0.71 20.95 -23.50
C ALA A 497 -0.02 19.85 -24.29
N ASN A 498 -1.17 19.34 -23.80
CA ASN A 498 -1.89 18.17 -24.36
C ASN A 498 -1.02 16.91 -24.42
N ARG A 499 -0.10 16.76 -23.46
CA ARG A 499 0.81 15.62 -23.31
C ARG A 499 0.42 14.72 -22.13
N ILE A 500 -0.84 14.72 -21.73
CA ILE A 500 -1.43 13.80 -20.75
C ILE A 500 -2.85 13.49 -21.21
N ASP A 501 -3.17 12.21 -21.36
CA ASP A 501 -4.52 11.70 -21.61
C ASP A 501 -5.06 10.92 -20.41
N PHE A 502 -4.18 10.23 -19.68
CA PHE A 502 -4.47 9.68 -18.37
C PHE A 502 -3.25 9.89 -17.46
N ALA A 503 -3.47 10.26 -16.21
CA ALA A 503 -2.44 10.23 -15.19
C ALA A 503 -3.05 10.08 -13.79
N ILE A 504 -2.18 9.88 -12.79
CA ILE A 504 -2.54 9.96 -11.38
C ILE A 504 -1.67 10.98 -10.66
N THR A 505 -2.23 11.68 -9.68
CA THR A 505 -1.47 12.53 -8.75
C THR A 505 -2.06 12.42 -7.34
N LYS A 506 -1.19 12.57 -6.33
CA LYS A 506 -1.56 12.73 -4.91
C LYS A 506 -1.24 14.15 -4.41
N VAL A 507 -0.66 14.98 -5.28
CA VAL A 507 -0.20 16.32 -4.93
C VAL A 507 -1.39 17.27 -5.03
N THR A 508 -1.79 17.81 -3.89
CA THR A 508 -2.96 18.69 -3.82
C THR A 508 -2.79 19.98 -4.63
N SER A 509 -1.56 20.50 -4.76
CA SER A 509 -1.30 21.69 -5.58
C SER A 509 -1.51 21.47 -7.08
N ASP A 510 -1.40 20.22 -7.58
CA ASP A 510 -1.69 19.90 -8.98
C ASP A 510 -3.18 20.03 -9.27
N VAL A 511 -4.03 19.65 -8.30
CA VAL A 511 -5.48 19.52 -8.47
C VAL A 511 -6.09 20.82 -8.99
N LYS A 512 -5.83 21.94 -8.30
CA LYS A 512 -6.36 23.25 -8.67
C LYS A 512 -5.92 23.71 -10.07
N ALA A 513 -4.67 23.43 -10.43
CA ALA A 513 -4.14 23.84 -11.72
C ALA A 513 -4.73 23.01 -12.87
N LEU A 514 -4.95 21.72 -12.64
CA LEU A 514 -5.54 20.82 -13.62
C LEU A 514 -7.06 21.02 -13.76
N GLU A 515 -7.79 21.26 -12.67
CA GLU A 515 -9.23 21.57 -12.72
C GLU A 515 -9.55 22.86 -13.49
N ALA A 516 -8.60 23.80 -13.53
CA ALA A 516 -8.72 25.01 -14.33
C ALA A 516 -8.58 24.76 -15.84
N MET A 517 -8.14 23.58 -16.27
CA MET A 517 -7.97 23.22 -17.68
C MET A 517 -9.28 22.63 -18.25
N PRO A 518 -9.93 23.27 -19.23
CA PRO A 518 -11.25 22.83 -19.70
C PRO A 518 -11.24 21.47 -20.42
N HIS A 519 -10.08 21.02 -20.89
CA HIS A 519 -9.87 19.74 -21.57
C HIS A 519 -9.43 18.62 -20.63
N MET A 520 -9.34 18.88 -19.32
CA MET A 520 -8.96 17.91 -18.30
C MET A 520 -10.11 17.69 -17.31
N LYS A 521 -10.29 16.44 -16.91
CA LYS A 521 -11.23 16.03 -15.87
C LYS A 521 -10.47 15.35 -14.74
N LEU A 522 -10.70 15.84 -13.52
CA LEU A 522 -10.16 15.22 -12.32
C LEU A 522 -11.23 14.41 -11.61
N THR A 523 -10.89 13.19 -11.21
CA THR A 523 -11.76 12.37 -10.36
C THR A 523 -11.01 11.99 -9.10
N PRO A 524 -11.47 12.43 -7.91
CA PRO A 524 -10.87 12.02 -6.66
C PRO A 524 -11.23 10.55 -6.37
N MET A 525 -10.23 9.81 -5.92
CA MET A 525 -10.28 8.40 -5.59
C MET A 525 -9.87 8.20 -4.14
N ASP A 526 -10.70 7.46 -3.42
CA ASP A 526 -10.38 7.02 -2.08
C ASP A 526 -9.46 5.79 -2.18
N ILE A 527 -8.29 5.88 -1.56
CA ILE A 527 -7.28 4.82 -1.58
C ILE A 527 -6.92 4.41 -0.15
N PRO A 528 -6.37 3.20 0.08
CA PRO A 528 -5.94 2.77 1.39
C PRO A 528 -4.63 3.42 1.78
N TYR A 529 -4.69 4.72 2.03
CA TYR A 529 -3.56 5.55 2.37
C TYR A 529 -3.90 6.52 3.50
N THR A 530 -3.47 6.18 4.72
CA THR A 530 -3.71 6.99 5.92
C THR A 530 -2.44 7.70 6.33
N ARG A 531 -2.51 9.03 6.44
CA ARG A 531 -1.47 9.88 7.04
C ARG A 531 -1.73 9.97 8.52
N MET A 532 -0.70 9.78 9.33
CA MET A 532 -0.84 9.58 10.76
C MET A 532 0.35 10.10 11.55
N MET A 533 0.12 10.31 12.84
CA MET A 533 1.14 10.61 13.83
C MET A 533 1.39 9.38 14.70
N TRP A 534 2.57 8.77 14.51
CA TRP A 534 3.14 7.78 15.41
C TRP A 534 3.40 8.38 16.79
N ILE A 535 3.18 7.58 17.83
CA ILE A 535 3.47 7.92 19.22
C ILE A 535 4.44 6.89 19.78
N ASN A 536 5.61 7.35 20.20
CA ASN A 536 6.58 6.48 20.86
C ASN A 536 6.20 6.32 22.35
N THR A 537 5.77 5.12 22.72
CA THR A 537 5.28 4.78 24.07
C THR A 537 6.32 4.06 24.93
N TYR A 538 7.48 3.75 24.37
CA TYR A 538 8.57 3.09 25.07
C TYR A 538 9.10 3.91 26.24
N ASP A 539 9.66 3.21 27.23
CA ASP A 539 10.45 3.86 28.27
C ASP A 539 11.69 4.51 27.64
N LYS A 540 12.02 5.73 28.08
CA LYS A 540 13.16 6.52 27.57
C LYS A 540 14.29 6.56 28.59
#